data_AF-A0A2I9CYD6-F1
#
_entry.id   AF-A0A2I9CYD6-F1
#
_cell.length_a   1.000
_cell.length_b   1.000
_cell.length_c   1.000
_cell.angle_alpha   90.00
_cell.angle_beta   90.00
_cell.angle_gamma   90.00
#
_symmetry.space_group_name_H-M   'P 1'
#
loop_
_entity.id
_entity.type
_entity.pdbx_description
1 polymer ?
#
loop_
_entity_poly.entity_id
_entity_poly.type
_entity_poly.pdbx_seq_one_letter_code
_entity_poly.pdbx_strand_id
1 'polypeptide(L)'
;MTPTLLRSGLALAALGVSFLGALLVLRDLTAGWLLIALGLPLSFLLALAGDALRNDFSGTLRARAAVLSAQMRPWMWLTALYAALKIPVPLWPDAFPSLALLSTGALFAAALAFAWERVGARRALVMAVLGFAVGLGVEVLGSRTGFPFGQYSYAGAPGPTLLGVPLLVPLGWFALPLAAALLSGGRAWLAGLLLVGWDVGLEPLMTAQGYWRWSDPVPLWAGAPVQNFLGWWAVGTGLSWALVGLAPGLFGRPGRGWGVHETRVEVPVTSRLLRVERAPQPNLSRLSFAAAYPVETFFLPGGLVLVGRYVEAAVTLAAMLAALALVWAVRGRR
;
A
#
# COMPACT_ATOMS: atom_id res chain seq x y z
N MET A 1 -9.81 31.67 7.12
CA MET A 1 -9.22 30.32 6.95
C MET A 1 -10.29 29.30 7.33
N THR A 2 -10.65 28.35 6.46
CA THR A 2 -11.70 27.37 6.78
C THR A 2 -11.24 26.41 7.88
N PRO A 3 -12.14 25.81 8.67
CA PRO A 3 -11.76 24.84 9.70
C PRO A 3 -10.95 23.67 9.13
N THR A 4 -11.30 23.21 7.93
CA THR A 4 -10.55 22.15 7.24
C THR A 4 -9.12 22.58 6.90
N LEU A 5 -8.94 23.79 6.34
CA LEU A 5 -7.59 24.31 6.06
C LEU A 5 -6.77 24.49 7.34
N LEU A 6 -7.41 24.92 8.43
CA LEU A 6 -6.74 25.09 9.73
C LEU A 6 -6.23 23.78 10.30
N ARG A 7 -7.10 22.78 10.48
CA ARG A 7 -6.69 21.49 11.04
C ARG A 7 -5.68 20.76 10.14
N SER A 8 -5.84 20.84 8.81
CA SER A 8 -4.89 20.24 7.87
C SER A 8 -3.54 20.96 7.88
N GLY A 9 -3.52 22.30 7.92
CA GLY A 9 -2.26 23.06 8.01
C GLY A 9 -1.51 22.78 9.31
N LEU A 10 -2.22 22.72 10.43
CA LEU A 10 -1.65 22.38 11.74
C LEU A 10 -1.12 20.93 11.78
N ALA A 11 -1.87 19.98 11.23
CA ALA A 11 -1.43 18.59 11.11
C ALA A 11 -0.18 18.46 10.24
N LEU A 12 -0.13 19.15 9.10
CA LEU A 12 1.03 19.18 8.20
C LEU A 12 2.24 19.82 8.88
N ALA A 13 2.06 20.89 9.65
CA ALA A 13 3.14 21.49 10.42
C ALA A 13 3.73 20.52 11.46
N ALA A 14 2.87 19.83 12.21
CA ALA A 14 3.30 18.80 13.18
C ALA A 14 3.98 17.60 12.49
N LEU A 15 3.48 17.18 11.33
CA LEU A 15 4.13 16.16 10.51
C LEU A 15 5.50 16.63 10.00
N GLY A 16 5.62 17.92 9.64
CA GLY A 16 6.89 18.56 9.28
C GLY A 16 7.91 18.55 10.42
N VAL A 17 7.47 18.71 11.67
CA VAL A 17 8.32 18.54 12.86
C VAL A 17 8.82 17.09 12.97
N SER A 18 7.94 16.11 12.77
CA SER A 18 8.34 14.70 12.75
C SER A 18 9.33 14.39 11.61
N PHE A 19 9.12 14.99 10.43
CA PHE A 19 10.01 14.82 9.29
C PHE A 19 11.39 15.44 9.54
N LEU A 20 11.43 16.63 10.12
CA LEU A 20 12.68 17.23 10.59
C LEU A 20 13.37 16.31 11.60
N GLY A 21 12.61 15.74 12.54
CA GLY A 21 13.11 14.73 13.47
C GLY A 21 13.77 13.54 12.78
N ALA A 22 13.13 12.99 11.74
CA ALA A 22 13.69 11.92 10.92
C ALA A 22 15.01 12.33 10.25
N LEU A 23 15.09 13.54 9.68
CA LEU A 23 16.33 14.06 9.10
C LEU A 23 17.44 14.23 10.13
N LEU A 24 17.12 14.62 11.37
CA LEU A 24 18.10 14.72 12.46
C LEU A 24 18.60 13.33 12.89
N VAL A 25 17.72 12.33 13.00
CA VAL A 25 18.12 10.95 13.32
C VAL A 25 19.06 10.40 12.25
N LEU A 26 18.79 10.65 10.96
CA LEU A 26 19.67 10.26 9.86
C LEU A 26 21.04 10.97 9.86
N ARG A 27 21.22 11.99 10.71
CA ARG A 27 22.49 12.69 10.95
C ARG A 27 23.07 12.36 12.33
N ASP A 28 22.66 11.24 12.91
CA ASP A 28 23.07 10.74 14.23
C ASP A 28 22.73 11.68 15.40
N LEU A 29 21.72 12.55 15.24
CA LEU A 29 21.26 13.46 16.30
C LEU A 29 20.05 12.87 17.04
N THR A 30 20.29 12.44 18.28
CA THR A 30 19.28 11.76 19.14
C THR A 30 18.06 12.61 19.45
N ALA A 31 18.19 13.94 19.46
CA ALA A 31 17.07 14.86 19.63
C ALA A 31 15.96 14.69 18.57
N GLY A 32 16.32 14.15 17.38
CA GLY A 32 15.36 13.86 16.33
C GLY A 32 14.27 12.86 16.75
N TRP A 33 14.58 11.90 17.63
CA TRP A 33 13.60 10.95 18.15
C TRP A 33 12.49 11.64 18.96
N LEU A 34 12.83 12.69 19.71
CA LEU A 34 11.84 13.47 20.47
C LEU A 34 10.91 14.24 19.53
N LEU A 35 11.44 14.82 18.46
CA LEU A 35 10.62 15.51 17.45
C LEU A 35 9.66 14.54 16.75
N ILE A 36 10.08 13.31 16.47
CA ILE A 36 9.21 12.25 15.92
C ILE A 36 8.14 11.86 16.95
N ALA A 37 8.55 11.55 18.18
CA ALA A 37 7.66 11.09 19.25
C ALA A 37 6.58 12.12 19.60
N LEU A 38 6.84 13.41 19.43
CA LEU A 38 5.87 14.48 19.63
C LEU A 38 5.10 14.82 18.35
N GLY A 39 5.81 15.04 17.24
CA GLY A 39 5.24 15.55 15.99
C GLY A 39 4.27 14.57 15.33
N LEU A 40 4.60 13.28 15.30
CA LEU A 40 3.77 12.28 14.63
C LEU A 40 2.42 12.09 15.33
N PRO A 41 2.34 11.81 16.65
CA PRO A 41 1.04 11.74 17.34
C PRO A 41 0.27 13.06 17.26
N LEU A 42 0.96 14.19 17.44
CA LEU A 42 0.34 15.51 17.37
C LEU A 42 -0.28 15.77 16.00
N SER A 43 0.33 15.30 14.90
CA SER A 43 -0.23 15.43 13.55
C SER A 43 -1.60 14.77 13.43
N PHE A 44 -1.80 13.58 14.01
CA PHE A 44 -3.10 12.89 14.01
C PHE A 44 -4.14 13.63 14.86
N LEU A 45 -3.74 14.07 16.06
CA LEU A 45 -4.61 14.82 16.95
C LEU A 45 -5.09 16.13 16.31
N LEU A 46 -4.16 16.86 15.67
CA LEU A 46 -4.46 18.10 14.96
C LEU A 46 -5.24 17.87 13.67
N ALA A 47 -5.01 16.76 12.96
CA ALA A 47 -5.82 16.42 11.78
C ALA A 47 -7.29 16.20 12.16
N LEU A 48 -7.54 15.60 13.33
CA LEU A 48 -8.88 15.37 13.83
C LEU A 48 -9.50 16.61 14.48
N ALA A 49 -8.78 17.39 15.27
CA ALA A 49 -9.38 18.42 16.13
C ALA A 49 -8.63 19.77 16.14
N GLY A 50 -7.67 20.00 15.24
CA GLY A 50 -6.86 21.23 15.21
C GLY A 50 -7.68 22.52 15.00
N ASP A 51 -8.87 22.42 14.40
CA ASP A 51 -9.82 23.52 14.26
C ASP A 51 -10.58 23.86 15.54
N ALA A 52 -10.52 22.99 16.55
CA ALA A 52 -11.18 23.15 17.84
C ALA A 52 -10.22 23.52 18.98
N LEU A 53 -8.96 23.90 18.69
CA LEU A 53 -7.93 24.23 19.70
C LEU A 53 -8.34 25.30 20.71
N ARG A 54 -9.14 26.29 20.28
CA ARG A 54 -9.63 27.39 21.14
C ARG A 54 -10.99 27.10 21.78
N ASN A 55 -11.61 25.97 21.44
CA ASN A 55 -12.95 25.57 21.84
C ASN A 55 -12.86 24.21 22.57
N ASP A 56 -13.83 23.32 22.36
CA ASP A 56 -13.84 21.97 22.92
C ASP A 56 -12.98 21.01 22.08
N PHE A 57 -11.65 21.11 22.23
CA PHE A 57 -10.68 20.23 21.55
C PHE A 57 -10.92 18.75 21.91
N SER A 58 -11.03 18.44 23.20
CA SER A 58 -11.14 17.08 23.71
C SER A 58 -12.46 16.40 23.34
N GLY A 59 -13.59 17.11 23.39
CA GLY A 59 -14.87 16.59 22.93
C GLY A 59 -14.91 16.42 21.41
N THR A 60 -14.37 17.38 20.65
CA THR A 60 -14.28 17.28 19.19
C THR A 60 -13.40 16.10 18.75
N LEU A 61 -12.24 15.93 19.39
CA LEU A 61 -11.34 14.81 19.15
C LEU A 61 -12.03 13.47 19.41
N ARG A 62 -12.65 13.29 20.58
CA ARG A 62 -13.38 12.06 20.93
C ARG A 62 -14.51 11.77 19.95
N ALA A 63 -15.32 12.77 19.62
CA ALA A 63 -16.44 12.61 18.69
C ALA A 63 -15.98 12.21 17.29
N ARG A 64 -14.97 12.89 16.73
CA ARG A 64 -14.45 12.58 15.39
C ARG A 64 -13.68 11.27 15.34
N ALA A 65 -12.92 10.94 16.39
CA ALA A 65 -12.27 9.64 16.52
C ALA A 65 -13.29 8.50 16.60
N ALA A 66 -14.37 8.67 17.37
CA ALA A 66 -15.44 7.67 17.44
C ALA A 66 -16.13 7.46 16.08
N VAL A 67 -16.44 8.54 15.36
CA VAL A 67 -17.02 8.47 14.01
C VAL A 67 -16.06 7.79 13.03
N LEU A 68 -14.77 8.11 13.08
CA LEU A 68 -13.76 7.47 12.23
C LEU A 68 -13.67 5.98 12.53
N SER A 69 -13.48 5.62 13.80
CA SER A 69 -13.36 4.23 14.24
C SER A 69 -14.60 3.40 13.92
N ALA A 70 -15.80 3.99 14.03
CA ALA A 70 -17.05 3.32 13.67
C ALA A 70 -17.17 3.02 12.16
N GLN A 71 -16.50 3.79 11.30
CA GLN A 71 -16.47 3.57 9.85
C GLN A 71 -15.33 2.68 9.38
N MET A 72 -14.29 2.51 10.21
CA MET A 72 -13.13 1.71 9.89
C MET A 72 -13.48 0.21 9.85
N ARG A 73 -13.22 -0.42 8.71
CA ARG A 73 -13.30 -1.87 8.55
C ARG A 73 -11.99 -2.54 9.00
N PRO A 74 -11.99 -3.84 9.36
CA PRO A 74 -10.76 -4.54 9.75
C PRO A 74 -9.62 -4.41 8.73
N TRP A 75 -9.90 -4.50 7.43
CA TRP A 75 -8.89 -4.35 6.38
C TRP A 75 -8.27 -2.95 6.33
N MET A 76 -9.03 -1.90 6.69
CA MET A 76 -8.55 -0.52 6.70
C MET A 76 -7.56 -0.33 7.85
N TRP A 77 -7.83 -0.91 9.03
CA TRP A 77 -6.89 -0.90 10.15
C TRP A 77 -5.60 -1.62 9.80
N LEU A 78 -5.70 -2.78 9.13
CA LEU A 78 -4.52 -3.53 8.68
C LEU A 78 -3.72 -2.79 7.59
N THR A 79 -4.39 -2.03 6.72
CA THR A 79 -3.72 -1.16 5.73
C THR A 79 -3.05 0.04 6.40
N ALA A 80 -3.66 0.60 7.45
CA ALA A 80 -3.05 1.64 8.26
C ALA A 80 -1.81 1.12 9.02
N LEU A 81 -1.90 -0.10 9.57
CA LEU A 81 -0.76 -0.79 10.19
C LEU A 81 0.36 -1.05 9.18
N TYR A 82 0.02 -1.53 7.98
CA TYR A 82 0.96 -1.69 6.86
C TYR A 82 1.75 -0.41 6.60
N ALA A 83 1.06 0.73 6.45
CA ALA A 83 1.70 2.03 6.24
C ALA A 83 2.54 2.47 7.45
N ALA A 84 2.02 2.30 8.67
CA ALA A 84 2.69 2.70 9.90
C ALA A 84 4.03 1.95 10.09
N LEU A 85 4.06 0.65 9.79
CA LEU A 85 5.26 -0.19 9.90
C LEU A 85 6.38 0.22 8.92
N LYS A 86 6.08 1.00 7.88
CA LYS A 86 7.07 1.52 6.93
C LYS A 86 7.75 2.81 7.41
N ILE A 87 7.14 3.53 8.36
CA ILE A 87 7.65 4.82 8.85
C ILE A 87 9.03 4.67 9.53
N PRO A 88 9.27 3.69 10.42
CA PRO A 88 10.56 3.55 11.10
C PRO A 88 11.68 3.01 10.20
N VAL A 89 11.35 2.44 9.04
CA VAL A 89 12.27 1.66 8.20
C VAL A 89 13.54 2.44 7.82
N PRO A 90 13.47 3.70 7.35
CA PRO A 90 14.68 4.47 7.03
C PRO A 90 15.53 4.82 8.25
N LEU A 91 14.93 4.81 9.45
CA LEU A 91 15.57 5.21 10.70
C LEU A 91 16.16 4.03 11.48
N TRP A 92 15.79 2.80 11.10
CA TRP A 92 16.20 1.59 11.80
C TRP A 92 16.58 0.47 10.84
N PRO A 93 17.75 0.57 10.16
CA PRO A 93 18.18 -0.40 9.15
C PRO A 93 18.24 -1.84 9.69
N ASP A 94 18.70 -2.04 10.92
CA ASP A 94 18.79 -3.37 11.53
C ASP A 94 17.43 -4.04 11.71
N ALA A 95 16.37 -3.25 11.89
CA ALA A 95 15.00 -3.73 12.03
C ALA A 95 14.29 -3.91 10.68
N PHE A 96 14.92 -3.50 9.56
CA PHE A 96 14.35 -3.56 8.22
C PHE A 96 13.73 -4.92 7.88
N PRO A 97 14.40 -6.08 8.14
CA PRO A 97 13.81 -7.39 7.84
C PRO A 97 12.51 -7.68 8.56
N SER A 98 12.48 -7.46 9.87
CA SER A 98 11.31 -7.71 10.69
C SER A 98 10.18 -6.75 10.32
N LEU A 99 10.49 -5.47 10.12
CA LEU A 99 9.51 -4.46 9.71
C LEU A 99 8.95 -4.74 8.31
N ALA A 100 9.78 -5.15 7.35
CA ALA A 100 9.35 -5.50 6.00
C ALA A 100 8.43 -6.73 6.00
N LEU A 101 8.76 -7.76 6.78
CA LEU A 101 7.91 -8.94 6.93
C LEU A 101 6.58 -8.60 7.61
N LEU A 102 6.61 -7.88 8.74
CA LEU A 102 5.39 -7.49 9.46
C LEU A 102 4.50 -6.58 8.61
N SER A 103 5.10 -5.62 7.90
CA SER A 103 4.40 -4.73 6.98
C SER A 103 3.72 -5.54 5.87
N THR A 104 4.46 -6.42 5.19
CA THR A 104 3.91 -7.23 4.10
C THR A 104 2.86 -8.25 4.60
N GLY A 105 3.03 -8.78 5.81
CA GLY A 105 2.03 -9.60 6.49
C GLY A 105 0.74 -8.82 6.79
N ALA A 106 0.84 -7.58 7.28
CA ALA A 106 -0.31 -6.70 7.47
C ALA A 106 -1.01 -6.37 6.14
N LEU A 107 -0.25 -6.15 5.06
CA LEU A 107 -0.79 -5.95 3.72
C LEU A 107 -1.56 -7.18 3.22
N PHE A 108 -1.00 -8.38 3.37
CA PHE A 108 -1.65 -9.64 3.01
C PHE A 108 -2.94 -9.85 3.82
N ALA A 109 -2.88 -9.63 5.14
CA ALA A 109 -4.04 -9.75 6.01
C ALA A 109 -5.14 -8.73 5.64
N ALA A 110 -4.75 -7.50 5.29
CA ALA A 110 -5.68 -6.48 4.80
C ALA A 110 -6.36 -6.90 3.49
N ALA A 111 -5.59 -7.42 2.53
CA ALA A 111 -6.11 -7.94 1.27
C ALA A 111 -7.11 -9.08 1.49
N LEU A 112 -6.78 -10.02 2.38
CA LEU A 112 -7.63 -11.16 2.70
C LEU A 112 -8.92 -10.72 3.41
N ALA A 113 -8.81 -9.83 4.41
CA ALA A 113 -9.97 -9.29 5.12
C ALA A 113 -10.91 -8.52 4.18
N PHE A 114 -10.35 -7.73 3.26
CA PHE A 114 -11.12 -7.03 2.24
C PHE A 114 -11.83 -8.01 1.29
N ALA A 115 -11.11 -9.00 0.76
CA ALA A 115 -11.69 -10.01 -0.12
C ALA A 115 -12.79 -10.82 0.61
N TRP A 116 -12.57 -11.19 1.87
CA TRP A 116 -13.55 -11.90 2.68
C TRP A 116 -14.84 -11.07 2.80
N GLU A 117 -14.74 -9.80 3.19
CA GLU A 117 -15.90 -8.92 3.35
C GLU A 117 -16.72 -8.79 2.05
N ARG A 118 -16.06 -8.81 0.88
CA ARG A 118 -16.71 -8.54 -0.41
C ARG A 118 -17.20 -9.78 -1.16
N VAL A 119 -16.51 -10.92 -1.04
CA VAL A 119 -16.79 -12.12 -1.85
C VAL A 119 -16.96 -13.39 -1.03
N GLY A 120 -16.89 -13.29 0.31
CA GLY A 120 -17.02 -14.39 1.25
C GLY A 120 -15.72 -15.17 1.48
N ALA A 121 -15.63 -15.83 2.64
CA ALA A 121 -14.42 -16.50 3.13
C ALA A 121 -13.82 -17.50 2.12
N ARG A 122 -14.65 -18.35 1.51
CA ARG A 122 -14.20 -19.39 0.59
C ARG A 122 -13.48 -18.80 -0.64
N ARG A 123 -14.10 -17.82 -1.30
CA ARG A 123 -13.50 -17.19 -2.49
C ARG A 123 -12.26 -16.39 -2.12
N ALA A 124 -12.30 -15.66 -1.00
CA ALA A 124 -11.17 -14.90 -0.50
C ALA A 124 -9.95 -15.81 -0.21
N LEU A 125 -10.17 -16.96 0.44
CA LEU A 125 -9.12 -17.94 0.71
C LEU A 125 -8.55 -18.54 -0.58
N VAL A 126 -9.41 -18.91 -1.54
CA VAL A 126 -8.95 -19.43 -2.85
C VAL A 126 -8.09 -18.38 -3.57
N MET A 127 -8.51 -17.12 -3.59
CA MET A 127 -7.75 -16.03 -4.18
C MET A 127 -6.39 -15.83 -3.48
N ALA A 128 -6.36 -15.89 -2.14
CA ALA A 128 -5.14 -15.74 -1.36
C ALA A 128 -4.15 -16.90 -1.57
N VAL A 129 -4.64 -18.14 -1.51
CA VAL A 129 -3.85 -19.34 -1.78
C VAL A 129 -3.33 -19.34 -3.21
N LEU A 130 -4.15 -18.96 -4.19
CA LEU A 130 -3.73 -18.85 -5.58
C LEU A 130 -2.59 -17.83 -5.73
N GLY A 131 -2.76 -16.61 -5.20
CA GLY A 131 -1.74 -15.57 -5.28
C GLY A 131 -0.43 -15.96 -4.59
N PHE A 132 -0.53 -16.54 -3.39
CA PHE A 132 0.62 -17.02 -2.64
C PHE A 132 1.35 -18.16 -3.38
N ALA A 133 0.61 -19.18 -3.84
CA ALA A 133 1.19 -20.35 -4.49
C ALA A 133 1.80 -20.04 -5.85
N VAL A 134 1.13 -19.21 -6.66
CA VAL A 134 1.67 -18.75 -7.95
C VAL A 134 2.92 -17.91 -7.70
N GLY A 135 2.86 -16.95 -6.78
CA GLY A 135 4.01 -16.12 -6.41
C GLY A 135 5.21 -16.94 -5.95
N LEU A 136 5.01 -17.84 -4.98
CA LEU A 136 6.08 -18.74 -4.54
C LEU A 136 6.61 -19.60 -5.69
N GLY A 137 5.72 -20.15 -6.51
CA GLY A 137 6.09 -21.01 -7.64
C GLY A 137 6.97 -20.29 -8.67
N VAL A 138 6.60 -19.08 -9.09
CA VAL A 138 7.39 -18.32 -10.08
C VAL A 138 8.72 -17.83 -9.50
N GLU A 139 8.79 -17.54 -8.20
CA GLU A 139 10.03 -17.12 -7.54
C GLU A 139 10.99 -18.28 -7.31
N VAL A 140 10.47 -19.45 -6.95
CA VAL A 140 11.27 -20.68 -6.87
C VAL A 140 11.77 -21.09 -8.25
N LEU A 141 10.93 -20.94 -9.29
CA LEU A 141 11.34 -21.21 -10.66
C LEU A 141 12.40 -20.19 -11.13
N GLY A 142 12.15 -18.90 -10.90
CA GLY A 142 13.02 -17.78 -11.27
C GLY A 142 14.40 -17.89 -10.65
N SER A 143 14.46 -18.00 -9.33
CA SER A 143 15.73 -18.10 -8.59
C SER A 143 16.57 -19.34 -8.92
N ARG A 144 15.97 -20.39 -9.51
CA ARG A 144 16.68 -21.62 -9.90
C ARG A 144 17.05 -21.69 -11.38
N THR A 145 16.23 -21.13 -12.25
CA THR A 145 16.34 -21.33 -13.71
C THR A 145 16.63 -20.05 -14.48
N GLY A 146 16.44 -18.89 -13.85
CA GLY A 146 16.49 -17.60 -14.51
C GLY A 146 15.19 -17.19 -15.20
N PHE A 147 14.16 -18.05 -15.26
CA PHE A 147 12.86 -17.73 -15.86
C PHE A 147 11.76 -17.66 -14.78
N PRO A 148 10.89 -16.62 -14.74
CA PRO A 148 10.67 -15.64 -15.81
C PRO A 148 11.49 -14.34 -15.69
N PHE A 149 12.22 -14.10 -14.59
CA PHE A 149 12.71 -12.76 -14.25
C PHE A 149 14.14 -12.42 -14.72
N GLY A 150 14.98 -13.40 -15.00
CA GLY A 150 16.42 -13.24 -15.16
C GLY A 150 17.18 -14.06 -14.12
N GLN A 151 18.51 -14.06 -14.18
CA GLN A 151 19.38 -14.74 -13.21
C GLN A 151 19.59 -13.90 -11.96
N TYR A 152 19.07 -14.39 -10.83
CA TYR A 152 19.21 -13.74 -9.52
C TYR A 152 19.29 -14.77 -8.39
N SER A 153 19.75 -14.33 -7.22
CA SER A 153 19.82 -15.14 -6.01
C SER A 153 19.33 -14.38 -4.78
N TYR A 154 18.58 -15.09 -3.93
CA TYR A 154 18.16 -14.65 -2.59
C TYR A 154 19.19 -14.96 -1.49
N ALA A 155 20.43 -15.31 -1.82
CA ALA A 155 21.43 -15.73 -0.82
C ALA A 155 21.69 -14.69 0.29
N GLY A 156 21.45 -13.39 0.03
CA GLY A 156 21.57 -12.33 1.03
C GLY A 156 20.27 -11.99 1.76
N ALA A 157 19.16 -12.65 1.42
CA ALA A 157 17.86 -12.31 1.96
C ALA A 157 17.71 -12.77 3.41
N PRO A 158 17.18 -11.92 4.30
CA PRO A 158 16.90 -12.30 5.66
C PRO A 158 15.74 -13.30 5.73
N GLY A 159 15.81 -14.22 6.69
CA GLY A 159 14.72 -15.15 6.98
C GLY A 159 13.47 -14.45 7.55
N PRO A 160 12.32 -15.15 7.59
CA PRO A 160 12.14 -16.55 7.20
C PRO A 160 12.02 -16.73 5.68
N THR A 161 12.56 -17.84 5.17
CA THR A 161 12.44 -18.25 3.78
C THR A 161 11.60 -19.52 3.64
N LEU A 162 10.95 -19.66 2.48
CA LEU A 162 10.18 -20.83 2.09
C LEU A 162 10.72 -21.31 0.74
N LEU A 163 11.25 -22.53 0.69
CA LEU A 163 11.89 -23.11 -0.51
C LEU A 163 13.04 -22.25 -1.10
N GLY A 164 13.69 -21.43 -0.25
CA GLY A 164 14.76 -20.51 -0.65
C GLY A 164 14.28 -19.10 -1.00
N VAL A 165 12.97 -18.85 -1.02
CA VAL A 165 12.38 -17.53 -1.31
C VAL A 165 11.96 -16.85 0.00
N PRO A 166 12.27 -15.56 0.25
CA PRO A 166 11.85 -14.85 1.45
C PRO A 166 10.32 -14.80 1.56
N LEU A 167 9.77 -15.13 2.73
CA LEU A 167 8.32 -15.30 2.93
C LEU A 167 7.51 -14.04 2.58
N LEU A 168 8.08 -12.84 2.72
CA LEU A 168 7.43 -11.60 2.33
C LEU A 168 7.07 -11.55 0.84
N VAL A 169 7.85 -12.18 -0.03
CA VAL A 169 7.66 -12.13 -1.48
C VAL A 169 6.33 -12.78 -1.90
N PRO A 170 6.05 -14.06 -1.58
CA PRO A 170 4.76 -14.68 -1.92
C PRO A 170 3.56 -14.03 -1.20
N LEU A 171 3.76 -13.36 -0.05
CA LEU A 171 2.69 -12.56 0.58
C LEU A 171 2.32 -11.33 -0.29
N GLY A 172 3.31 -10.64 -0.86
CA GLY A 172 3.10 -9.53 -1.79
C GLY A 172 2.36 -9.94 -3.07
N TRP A 173 2.65 -11.14 -3.58
CA TRP A 173 2.03 -11.69 -4.80
C TRP A 173 0.51 -11.90 -4.71
N PHE A 174 -0.11 -11.92 -3.53
CA PHE A 174 -1.58 -11.86 -3.43
C PHE A 174 -2.09 -10.41 -3.37
N ALA A 175 -1.53 -9.62 -2.46
CA ALA A 175 -2.11 -8.33 -2.11
C ALA A 175 -1.93 -7.27 -3.22
N LEU A 176 -0.74 -7.16 -3.81
CA LEU A 176 -0.46 -6.13 -4.82
C LEU A 176 -1.25 -6.39 -6.12
N PRO A 177 -1.32 -7.62 -6.66
CA PRO A 177 -2.17 -7.90 -7.82
C PRO A 177 -3.66 -7.68 -7.56
N LEU A 178 -4.14 -7.90 -6.33
CA LEU A 178 -5.52 -7.55 -5.95
C LEU A 178 -5.73 -6.03 -5.98
N ALA A 179 -4.86 -5.25 -5.35
CA ALA A 179 -4.96 -3.79 -5.35
C ALA A 179 -4.87 -3.21 -6.78
N ALA A 180 -3.95 -3.71 -7.59
CA ALA A 180 -3.78 -3.32 -9.00
C ALA A 180 -4.99 -3.72 -9.87
N ALA A 181 -5.57 -4.90 -9.65
CA ALA A 181 -6.78 -5.33 -10.34
C ALA A 181 -8.00 -4.46 -9.98
N LEU A 182 -8.14 -4.05 -8.71
CA LEU A 182 -9.18 -3.11 -8.29
C LEU A 182 -9.00 -1.72 -8.94
N LEU A 183 -7.77 -1.19 -8.95
CA LEU A 183 -7.45 0.09 -9.59
C LEU A 183 -7.72 0.08 -11.09
N SER A 184 -7.36 -1.01 -11.77
CA SER A 184 -7.53 -1.15 -13.22
C SER A 184 -8.98 -1.45 -13.65
N GLY A 185 -9.92 -1.62 -12.71
CA GLY A 185 -11.29 -2.05 -13.02
C GLY A 185 -11.34 -3.46 -13.64
N GLY A 186 -10.49 -4.36 -13.13
CA GLY A 186 -10.38 -5.74 -13.58
C GLY A 186 -9.67 -5.94 -14.92
N ARG A 187 -9.07 -4.89 -15.50
CA ARG A 187 -8.28 -5.00 -16.73
C ARG A 187 -6.88 -5.54 -16.38
N ALA A 188 -6.75 -6.86 -16.44
CA ALA A 188 -5.54 -7.58 -16.03
C ALA A 188 -4.23 -7.02 -16.59
N TRP A 189 -4.17 -6.67 -17.87
CA TRP A 189 -2.95 -6.12 -18.49
C TRP A 189 -2.54 -4.75 -17.91
N LEU A 190 -3.50 -3.92 -17.50
CA LEU A 190 -3.22 -2.67 -16.79
C LEU A 190 -2.76 -2.94 -15.35
N ALA A 191 -3.31 -3.97 -14.70
CA ALA A 191 -2.84 -4.40 -13.39
C ALA A 191 -1.38 -4.88 -13.45
N GLY A 192 -1.00 -5.62 -14.50
CA GLY A 192 0.39 -5.97 -14.79
C GLY A 192 1.29 -4.75 -14.93
N LEU A 193 0.86 -3.70 -15.63
CA LEU A 193 1.64 -2.45 -15.76
C LEU A 193 1.79 -1.69 -14.43
N LEU A 194 0.76 -1.71 -13.58
CA LEU A 194 0.88 -1.16 -12.22
C LEU A 194 1.92 -1.96 -11.41
N LEU A 195 1.93 -3.29 -11.51
CA LEU A 195 2.93 -4.12 -10.82
C LEU A 195 4.35 -3.84 -11.32
N VAL A 196 4.54 -3.66 -12.63
CA VAL A 196 5.84 -3.21 -13.18
C VAL A 196 6.23 -1.84 -12.62
N GLY A 197 5.29 -0.89 -12.56
CA GLY A 197 5.55 0.43 -11.97
C GLY A 197 6.00 0.36 -10.52
N TRP A 198 5.42 -0.55 -9.74
CA TRP A 198 5.83 -0.82 -8.36
C TRP A 198 7.21 -1.51 -8.29
N ASP A 199 7.45 -2.50 -9.15
CA ASP A 199 8.71 -3.25 -9.24
C ASP A 199 9.92 -2.34 -9.58
N VAL A 200 9.75 -1.37 -10.48
CA VAL A 200 10.76 -0.35 -10.78
C VAL A 200 11.25 0.38 -9.51
N GLY A 201 10.39 0.58 -8.52
CA GLY A 201 10.78 1.18 -7.24
C GLY A 201 11.35 0.21 -6.22
N LEU A 202 10.88 -1.02 -6.27
CA LEU A 202 11.33 -2.09 -5.39
C LEU A 202 12.78 -2.48 -5.69
N GLU A 203 13.13 -2.56 -6.98
CA GLU A 203 14.43 -3.04 -7.45
C GLU A 203 15.63 -2.28 -6.86
N PRO A 204 15.71 -0.93 -6.92
CA PRO A 204 16.73 -0.16 -6.23
C PRO A 204 16.81 -0.51 -4.75
N LEU A 205 15.68 -0.50 -4.04
CA LEU A 205 15.63 -0.66 -2.60
C LEU A 205 16.15 -2.05 -2.19
N MET A 206 15.64 -3.12 -2.81
CA MET A 206 15.94 -4.49 -2.41
C MET A 206 17.34 -4.93 -2.80
N THR A 207 17.84 -4.50 -3.97
CA THR A 207 19.23 -4.76 -4.36
C THR A 207 20.21 -4.03 -3.44
N ALA A 208 19.92 -2.79 -3.03
CA ALA A 208 20.76 -2.05 -2.08
C ALA A 208 20.78 -2.67 -0.68
N GLN A 209 19.65 -3.25 -0.24
CA GLN A 209 19.57 -4.01 1.01
C GLN A 209 20.13 -5.43 0.90
N GLY A 210 20.59 -5.85 -0.29
CA GLY A 210 21.14 -7.19 -0.52
C GLY A 210 20.12 -8.32 -0.46
N TYR A 211 18.83 -8.01 -0.57
CA TYR A 211 17.74 -9.00 -0.52
C TYR A 211 17.81 -9.95 -1.70
N TRP A 212 18.13 -9.42 -2.87
CA TRP A 212 18.54 -10.22 -4.01
C TRP A 212 19.73 -9.59 -4.70
N ARG A 213 20.43 -10.42 -5.46
CA ARG A 213 21.52 -10.00 -6.33
C ARG A 213 21.27 -10.54 -7.72
N TRP A 214 21.30 -9.65 -8.69
CA TRP A 214 21.24 -9.99 -10.11
C TRP A 214 22.62 -10.44 -10.60
N SER A 215 22.64 -11.44 -11.48
CA SER A 215 23.85 -11.96 -12.13
C SER A 215 23.73 -11.99 -13.65
N ASP A 216 22.70 -11.36 -14.22
CA ASP A 216 22.53 -11.26 -15.67
C ASP A 216 23.64 -10.44 -16.33
N PRO A 217 24.07 -10.84 -17.56
CA PRO A 217 25.16 -10.18 -18.27
C PRO A 217 24.79 -8.79 -18.81
N VAL A 218 23.50 -8.50 -18.98
CA VAL A 218 22.98 -7.24 -19.53
C VAL A 218 21.97 -6.62 -18.55
N PRO A 219 22.46 -5.98 -17.46
CA PRO A 219 21.60 -5.31 -16.50
C PRO A 219 20.96 -4.04 -17.11
N LEU A 220 19.75 -3.70 -16.68
CA LEU A 220 19.05 -2.48 -17.08
C LEU A 220 18.90 -1.50 -15.91
N TRP A 221 18.17 -1.90 -14.86
CA TRP A 221 17.76 -1.00 -13.78
C TRP A 221 18.01 -1.65 -12.42
N ALA A 222 18.85 -1.01 -11.59
CA ALA A 222 19.30 -1.55 -10.30
C ALA A 222 19.82 -3.01 -10.37
N GLY A 223 20.41 -3.38 -11.51
CA GLY A 223 20.91 -4.73 -11.80
C GLY A 223 19.92 -5.63 -12.53
N ALA A 224 18.61 -5.37 -12.43
CA ALA A 224 17.58 -6.19 -13.07
C ALA A 224 17.62 -6.08 -14.59
N PRO A 225 17.51 -7.19 -15.35
CA PRO A 225 17.43 -7.16 -16.81
C PRO A 225 16.02 -6.75 -17.28
N VAL A 226 15.88 -6.43 -18.58
CA VAL A 226 14.57 -6.20 -19.23
C VAL A 226 13.60 -7.35 -18.97
N GLN A 227 14.13 -8.58 -18.92
CA GLN A 227 13.36 -9.80 -18.67
C GLN A 227 12.59 -9.74 -17.34
N ASN A 228 13.12 -9.10 -16.30
CA ASN A 228 12.45 -8.97 -15.00
C ASN A 228 11.11 -8.25 -15.15
N PHE A 229 11.15 -7.08 -15.78
CA PHE A 229 9.97 -6.24 -15.97
C PHE A 229 8.93 -6.90 -16.88
N LEU A 230 9.36 -7.65 -17.91
CA LEU A 230 8.46 -8.45 -18.74
C LEU A 230 7.84 -9.61 -17.94
N GLY A 231 8.62 -10.27 -17.09
CA GLY A 231 8.17 -11.32 -16.18
C GLY A 231 7.12 -10.81 -15.20
N TRP A 232 7.40 -9.68 -14.52
CA TRP A 232 6.44 -9.00 -13.63
C TRP A 232 5.15 -8.63 -14.35
N TRP A 233 5.25 -8.09 -15.56
CA TRP A 233 4.07 -7.79 -16.36
C TRP A 233 3.26 -9.05 -16.69
N ALA A 234 3.91 -10.11 -17.16
CA ALA A 234 3.24 -11.34 -17.59
C ALA A 234 2.60 -12.09 -16.41
N VAL A 235 3.37 -12.33 -15.34
CA VAL A 235 2.87 -12.98 -14.12
C VAL A 235 1.78 -12.14 -13.47
N GLY A 236 2.03 -10.83 -13.32
CA GLY A 236 1.07 -9.90 -12.75
C GLY A 236 -0.25 -9.85 -13.53
N THR A 237 -0.17 -9.80 -14.86
CA THR A 237 -1.34 -9.88 -15.75
C THR A 237 -2.07 -11.20 -15.58
N GLY A 238 -1.37 -12.34 -15.63
CA GLY A 238 -1.98 -13.67 -15.48
C GLY A 238 -2.67 -13.84 -14.14
N LEU A 239 -2.03 -13.41 -13.06
CA LEU A 239 -2.58 -13.51 -11.72
C LEU A 239 -3.77 -12.57 -11.52
N SER A 240 -3.68 -11.30 -11.92
CA SER A 240 -4.82 -10.39 -11.88
C SER A 240 -5.99 -10.88 -12.74
N TRP A 241 -5.74 -11.50 -13.89
CA TRP A 241 -6.77 -12.13 -14.71
C TRP A 241 -7.48 -13.27 -13.97
N ALA A 242 -6.72 -14.15 -13.31
CA ALA A 242 -7.28 -15.26 -12.53
C ALA A 242 -8.11 -14.76 -11.33
N LEU A 243 -7.60 -13.76 -10.59
CA LEU A 243 -8.34 -13.12 -9.49
C LEU A 243 -9.66 -12.50 -9.97
N VAL A 244 -9.65 -11.83 -11.12
CA VAL A 244 -10.85 -11.27 -11.75
C VAL A 244 -11.82 -12.37 -12.18
N GLY A 245 -11.33 -13.50 -12.70
CA GLY A 245 -12.16 -14.66 -13.05
C GLY A 245 -12.85 -15.30 -11.84
N LEU A 246 -12.17 -15.37 -10.70
CA LEU A 246 -12.71 -15.91 -9.45
C LEU A 246 -13.80 -15.02 -8.81
N ALA A 247 -13.73 -13.71 -9.07
CA ALA A 247 -14.61 -12.72 -8.44
C ALA A 247 -14.95 -11.53 -9.38
N PRO A 248 -15.60 -11.75 -10.53
CA PRO A 248 -15.80 -10.69 -11.55
C PRO A 248 -16.57 -9.47 -11.02
N GLY A 249 -17.56 -9.71 -10.16
CA GLY A 249 -18.37 -8.64 -9.54
C GLY A 249 -17.57 -7.70 -8.63
N LEU A 250 -16.45 -8.15 -8.06
CA LEU A 250 -15.57 -7.32 -7.24
C LEU A 250 -14.91 -6.20 -8.04
N PHE A 251 -14.72 -6.42 -9.35
CA PHE A 251 -13.94 -5.53 -10.23
C PHE A 251 -14.83 -4.74 -11.21
N GLY A 252 -16.15 -4.71 -10.99
CA GLY A 252 -17.09 -4.01 -11.88
C GLY A 252 -17.23 -4.65 -13.26
N ARG A 253 -16.92 -5.95 -13.39
CA ARG A 253 -17.22 -6.74 -14.60
C ARG A 253 -18.52 -7.51 -14.38
N PRO A 254 -19.46 -7.50 -15.33
CA PRO A 254 -20.68 -8.30 -15.20
C PRO A 254 -20.29 -9.77 -15.12
N GLY A 255 -20.43 -10.36 -13.92
CA GLY A 255 -20.40 -11.80 -13.76
C GLY A 255 -21.70 -12.39 -14.31
N ARG A 256 -21.66 -13.61 -14.85
CA ARG A 256 -22.86 -14.45 -14.89
C ARG A 256 -23.24 -14.75 -13.44
N GLY A 257 -24.12 -13.92 -12.88
CA GLY A 257 -24.45 -13.91 -11.47
C GLY A 257 -25.33 -15.08 -11.06
N TRP A 258 -25.04 -15.65 -9.89
CA TRP A 258 -26.11 -16.09 -8.98
C TRP A 258 -26.41 -14.89 -8.10
N GLY A 259 -27.65 -14.40 -8.20
CA GLY A 259 -28.08 -13.12 -7.64
C GLY A 259 -28.13 -13.12 -6.11
N VAL A 260 -27.73 -12.00 -5.53
CA VAL A 260 -28.12 -11.61 -4.18
C VAL A 260 -28.52 -10.14 -4.26
N HIS A 261 -29.78 -9.85 -3.94
CA HIS A 261 -30.28 -8.48 -3.82
C HIS A 261 -29.69 -7.82 -2.56
N GLU A 262 -29.02 -6.68 -2.73
CA GLU A 262 -28.69 -5.78 -1.63
C GLU A 262 -29.92 -4.95 -1.27
N THR A 263 -30.51 -5.21 -0.12
CA THR A 263 -31.54 -4.36 0.49
C THR A 263 -30.88 -3.10 1.04
N ARG A 264 -31.13 -1.93 0.44
CA ARG A 264 -30.80 -0.64 1.05
C ARG A 264 -31.81 -0.35 2.16
N VAL A 265 -31.33 -0.30 3.40
CA VAL A 265 -32.08 0.27 4.52
C VAL A 265 -31.73 1.75 4.60
N GLU A 266 -32.68 2.62 4.26
CA GLU A 266 -32.59 4.05 4.55
C GLU A 266 -33.00 4.31 6.01
N VAL A 267 -32.08 4.87 6.80
CA VAL A 267 -32.36 5.32 8.16
C VAL A 267 -32.56 6.83 8.14
N PRO A 268 -33.73 7.36 8.53
CA PRO A 268 -33.93 8.80 8.63
C PRO A 268 -33.23 9.32 9.89
N VAL A 269 -32.38 10.33 9.73
CA VAL A 269 -31.72 11.01 10.85
C VAL A 269 -32.34 12.39 11.04
N THR A 270 -33.11 12.55 12.11
CA THR A 270 -33.54 13.85 12.64
C THR A 270 -32.66 14.28 13.81
N SER A 271 -32.04 15.45 13.73
CA SER A 271 -31.72 16.26 14.92
C SER A 271 -31.43 17.73 14.58
N ARG A 272 -32.04 18.62 15.38
CA ARG A 272 -31.91 20.09 15.34
C ARG A 272 -30.82 20.57 16.30
N LEU A 273 -30.16 21.66 15.89
CA LEU A 273 -29.52 22.76 16.64
C LEU A 273 -28.40 22.46 17.65
N LEU A 274 -27.16 22.66 17.20
CA LEU A 274 -26.13 23.54 17.78
C LEU A 274 -25.16 23.88 16.64
N ARG A 275 -24.91 25.17 16.35
CA ARG A 275 -23.97 25.62 15.28
C ARG A 275 -22.52 25.37 15.73
N VAL A 276 -22.11 24.13 15.67
CA VAL A 276 -20.73 23.75 15.39
C VAL A 276 -20.73 23.33 13.92
N GLU A 277 -19.83 23.87 13.10
CA GLU A 277 -19.64 23.39 11.74
C GLU A 277 -19.33 21.88 11.85
N ARG A 278 -20.29 21.01 11.52
CA ARG A 278 -20.06 19.56 11.53
C ARG A 278 -18.88 19.36 10.59
N ALA A 279 -17.74 18.93 11.14
CA ALA A 279 -16.62 18.56 10.29
C ALA A 279 -17.11 17.61 9.21
N PRO A 280 -16.52 17.68 8.00
CA PRO A 280 -16.75 16.68 6.97
C PRO A 280 -16.65 15.30 7.62
N GLN A 281 -17.75 14.55 7.62
CA GLN A 281 -17.71 13.13 7.97
C GLN A 281 -17.29 12.41 6.70
N PRO A 282 -16.02 11.98 6.58
CA PRO A 282 -15.58 11.28 5.39
C PRO A 282 -16.43 10.02 5.28
N ASN A 283 -16.99 9.76 4.10
CA ASN A 283 -17.69 8.51 3.85
C ASN A 283 -16.68 7.45 3.40
N LEU A 284 -16.16 6.68 4.36
CA LEU A 284 -15.13 5.68 4.09
C LEU A 284 -15.65 4.46 3.33
N SER A 285 -16.97 4.29 3.17
CA SER A 285 -17.55 3.16 2.41
C SER A 285 -17.15 3.14 0.93
N ARG A 286 -16.73 4.30 0.40
CA ARG A 286 -16.24 4.44 -0.98
C ARG A 286 -14.80 3.94 -1.15
N LEU A 287 -14.05 3.78 -0.06
CA LEU A 287 -12.70 3.24 -0.11
C LEU A 287 -12.73 1.75 -0.40
N SER A 288 -11.70 1.30 -1.11
CA SER A 288 -11.43 -0.11 -1.35
C SER A 288 -9.95 -0.39 -1.13
N PHE A 289 -9.59 -1.66 -1.12
CA PHE A 289 -8.20 -2.08 -0.99
C PHE A 289 -7.28 -1.58 -2.12
N ALA A 290 -7.85 -1.04 -3.21
CA ALA A 290 -7.11 -0.29 -4.23
C ALA A 290 -6.22 0.84 -3.65
N ALA A 291 -6.58 1.37 -2.48
CA ALA A 291 -5.82 2.41 -1.78
C ALA A 291 -4.40 1.97 -1.35
N ALA A 292 -4.12 0.66 -1.29
CA ALA A 292 -2.78 0.16 -0.95
C ALA A 292 -1.72 0.59 -1.98
N TYR A 293 -2.08 0.73 -3.26
CA TYR A 293 -1.11 1.10 -4.30
C TYR A 293 -0.71 2.59 -4.28
N PRO A 294 -1.64 3.56 -4.09
CA PRO A 294 -1.26 4.94 -3.80
C PRO A 294 -0.43 5.10 -2.52
N VAL A 295 -0.65 4.27 -1.49
CA VAL A 295 0.23 4.22 -0.30
C VAL A 295 1.66 3.88 -0.72
N GLU A 296 1.85 2.87 -1.57
CA GLU A 296 3.17 2.53 -2.10
C GLU A 296 3.77 3.65 -2.96
N THR A 297 2.95 4.32 -3.75
CA THR A 297 3.38 5.46 -4.59
C THR A 297 3.95 6.61 -3.75
N PHE A 298 3.55 6.71 -2.47
CA PHE A 298 4.14 7.64 -1.52
C PHE A 298 5.39 7.07 -0.85
N PHE A 299 5.30 5.87 -0.26
CA PHE A 299 6.38 5.34 0.58
C PHE A 299 7.61 4.87 -0.19
N LEU A 300 7.48 4.28 -1.38
CA LEU A 300 8.63 3.78 -2.14
C LEU A 300 9.56 4.92 -2.60
N PRO A 301 9.08 5.92 -3.38
CA PRO A 301 9.88 7.09 -3.71
C PRO A 301 10.35 7.84 -2.47
N GLY A 302 9.48 8.03 -1.46
CA GLY A 302 9.84 8.73 -0.23
C GLY A 302 10.97 8.05 0.54
N GLY A 303 10.93 6.73 0.64
CA GLY A 303 12.01 5.94 1.25
C GLY A 303 13.33 6.08 0.49
N LEU A 304 13.29 6.03 -0.85
CA LEU A 304 14.48 6.25 -1.69
C LEU A 304 15.08 7.66 -1.51
N VAL A 305 14.25 8.70 -1.40
CA VAL A 305 14.71 10.06 -1.08
C VAL A 305 15.43 10.10 0.27
N LEU A 306 14.87 9.46 1.30
CA LEU A 306 15.44 9.45 2.64
C LEU A 306 16.80 8.75 2.73
N VAL A 307 17.05 7.77 1.84
CA VAL A 307 18.37 7.09 1.74
C VAL A 307 19.28 7.73 0.67
N GLY A 308 18.97 8.93 0.19
CA GLY A 308 19.83 9.70 -0.72
C GLY A 308 19.79 9.25 -2.19
N ARG A 309 18.81 8.43 -2.58
CA ARG A 309 18.66 7.87 -3.94
C ARG A 309 17.64 8.65 -4.76
N TYR A 310 17.97 9.91 -5.01
CA TYR A 310 17.04 10.87 -5.62
C TYR A 310 16.64 10.54 -7.07
N VAL A 311 17.58 10.02 -7.86
CA VAL A 311 17.31 9.65 -9.26
C VAL A 311 16.35 8.47 -9.29
N GLU A 312 16.62 7.43 -8.50
CA GLU A 312 15.78 6.25 -8.39
C GLU A 312 14.40 6.61 -7.83
N ALA A 313 14.33 7.51 -6.84
CA ALA A 313 13.06 8.02 -6.34
C ALA A 313 12.24 8.72 -7.44
N ALA A 314 12.87 9.59 -8.23
CA ALA A 314 12.21 10.31 -9.31
C ALA A 314 11.71 9.38 -10.41
N VAL A 315 12.54 8.41 -10.83
CA VAL A 315 12.17 7.39 -11.83
C VAL A 315 11.03 6.51 -11.30
N THR A 316 11.10 6.09 -10.04
CA THR A 316 10.04 5.30 -9.39
C THR A 316 8.72 6.05 -9.40
N LEU A 317 8.72 7.31 -8.93
CA LEU A 317 7.52 8.12 -8.88
C LEU A 317 6.95 8.33 -10.29
N ALA A 318 7.80 8.64 -11.27
CA ALA A 318 7.38 8.82 -12.65
C ALA A 318 6.74 7.54 -13.23
N ALA A 319 7.36 6.37 -13.01
CA ALA A 319 6.85 5.08 -13.49
C ALA A 319 5.49 4.74 -12.87
N MET A 320 5.36 4.87 -11.54
CA MET A 320 4.11 4.60 -10.84
C MET A 320 2.99 5.58 -11.23
N LEU A 321 3.31 6.87 -11.38
CA LEU A 321 2.34 7.88 -11.83
C LEU A 321 1.94 7.69 -13.29
N ALA A 322 2.86 7.31 -14.18
CA ALA A 322 2.54 7.01 -15.57
C ALA A 322 1.59 5.81 -15.68
N ALA A 323 1.82 4.75 -14.90
CA ALA A 323 0.92 3.60 -14.85
C ALA A 323 -0.48 3.98 -14.33
N LEU A 324 -0.57 4.82 -13.29
CA LEU A 324 -1.85 5.35 -12.78
C LEU A 324 -2.56 6.24 -13.80
N ALA A 325 -1.84 7.15 -14.45
CA ALA A 325 -2.39 8.03 -15.48
C ALA A 325 -2.96 7.22 -16.65
N LEU A 326 -2.27 6.17 -17.08
CA LEU A 326 -2.75 5.26 -18.12
C LEU A 326 -4.03 4.55 -17.68
N VAL A 327 -4.09 4.05 -16.45
CA VAL A 327 -5.30 3.43 -15.90
C VAL A 327 -6.48 4.40 -15.93
N TRP A 328 -6.27 5.66 -15.53
CA TRP A 328 -7.33 6.67 -15.54
C TRP A 328 -7.76 7.03 -16.96
N ALA A 329 -6.81 7.22 -17.88
CA ALA A 329 -7.09 7.50 -19.28
C ALA A 329 -7.90 6.39 -19.96
N VAL A 330 -7.61 5.11 -19.66
CA VAL A 330 -8.33 3.96 -20.22
C VAL A 330 -9.68 3.73 -19.51
N ARG A 331 -9.80 4.09 -18.22
CA ARG A 331 -11.05 3.97 -17.48
C ARG A 331 -12.06 5.07 -17.80
N GLY A 332 -11.62 6.32 -17.98
CA GLY A 332 -12.48 7.48 -18.26
C GLY A 332 -13.08 7.52 -19.66
N ARG A 333 -12.74 6.58 -20.55
CA ARG A 333 -13.34 6.42 -21.88
C ARG A 333 -14.57 5.48 -21.89
N ARG A 334 -15.25 5.31 -20.74
CA ARG A 334 -16.50 4.57 -20.57
C ARG A 334 -17.48 5.42 -19.79
#